data_AF-A0A813E497-F1
#
_entry.id   AF-A0A813E497-F1
#
_cell.length_a   1.000
_cell.length_b   1.000
_cell.length_c   1.000
_cell.angle_alpha   90.00
_cell.angle_beta   90.00
_cell.angle_gamma   90.00
#
_symmetry.space_group_name_H-M   'P 1'
#
loop_
_entity.id
_entity.type
_entity.pdbx_description
1 polymer ?
#
loop_
_entity_poly.entity_id
_entity_poly.type
_entity_poly.pdbx_seq_one_letter_code
_entity_poly.pdbx_strand_id
1 'polypeptide(L)'
;MLNRVFAPRSQQQLYLDKKTKFLVSGRWSANEQRCGLLQTLCAVSGARRVLEIGQCCGVAMLAIAEATQVLPSDGQVVTLKIDPFLADFGKQATRRVAARTIER
;
A
#
# COMPACT_ATOMS: atom_id res chain seq x y z
N MET A 1 8.58 23.50 26.19
CA MET A 1 8.38 23.80 24.75
C MET A 1 8.49 22.50 23.94
N LEU A 2 7.61 21.53 24.19
CA LEU A 2 7.80 20.11 23.78
C LEU A 2 6.47 19.45 23.35
N ASN A 3 5.71 20.05 22.44
CA ASN A 3 4.43 19.47 21.97
C ASN A 3 4.19 19.61 20.44
N ARG A 4 5.26 19.66 19.62
CA ARG A 4 5.13 19.82 18.15
C ARG A 4 5.76 18.71 17.32
N VAL A 5 5.88 17.51 17.87
CA VAL A 5 6.44 16.36 17.14
C VAL A 5 5.30 15.37 16.89
N PHE A 6 4.70 15.48 15.69
CA PHE A 6 3.72 14.57 15.06
C PHE A 6 2.34 14.38 15.74
N ALA A 7 1.46 15.37 15.62
CA ALA A 7 0.03 15.07 15.54
C ALA A 7 -0.27 14.60 14.10
N PRO A 8 -0.88 13.42 13.87
CA PRO A 8 -1.27 13.01 12.52
C PRO A 8 -2.28 14.03 11.98
N ARG A 9 -1.95 14.69 10.87
CA ARG A 9 -2.89 15.57 10.17
C ARG A 9 -4.08 14.74 9.72
N SER A 10 -5.30 15.26 9.90
CA SER A 10 -6.49 14.64 9.33
C SER A 10 -6.37 14.57 7.80
N GLN A 11 -7.02 13.59 7.17
CA GLN A 11 -6.99 13.52 5.70
C GLN A 11 -7.56 14.79 5.05
N GLN A 12 -8.54 15.41 5.72
CA GLN A 12 -9.10 16.69 5.31
C GLN A 12 -8.03 17.79 5.31
N GLN A 13 -7.18 17.86 6.34
CA GLN A 13 -6.10 18.85 6.37
C GLN A 13 -5.04 18.58 5.28
N LEU A 14 -4.68 17.32 5.02
CA LEU A 14 -3.74 16.97 3.95
C LEU A 14 -4.24 17.43 2.58
N TYR A 15 -5.55 17.29 2.33
CA TYR A 15 -6.18 17.76 1.10
C TYR A 15 -6.25 19.28 1.02
N LEU A 16 -6.68 19.96 2.10
CA LEU A 16 -6.72 21.43 2.16
C LEU A 16 -5.32 22.05 1.99
N ASP A 17 -4.29 21.41 2.54
CA ASP A 17 -2.88 21.78 2.38
C ASP A 17 -2.31 21.44 0.98
N LYS A 18 -3.13 20.88 0.08
CA LYS A 18 -2.75 20.40 -1.27
C LYS A 18 -1.59 19.40 -1.25
N LYS A 19 -1.47 18.63 -0.17
CA LYS A 19 -0.46 17.55 -0.07
C LYS A 19 -0.88 16.31 -0.82
N THR A 20 -2.19 16.06 -0.92
CA THR A 20 -2.77 15.01 -1.75
C THR A 20 -3.56 15.62 -2.90
N LYS A 21 -3.63 14.93 -4.05
CA LYS A 21 -4.40 15.30 -5.24
C LYS A 21 -5.91 15.25 -5.00
N PHE A 22 -6.36 14.44 -4.04
CA PHE A 22 -7.76 14.27 -3.68
C PHE A 22 -7.89 14.06 -2.17
N LEU A 23 -9.13 14.18 -1.67
CA LEU A 23 -9.46 13.86 -0.29
C LEU A 23 -9.35 12.34 -0.08
N VAL A 24 -8.21 11.91 0.43
CA VAL A 24 -7.94 10.50 0.72
C VAL A 24 -8.71 10.04 1.96
N SER A 25 -9.02 8.75 2.05
CA SER A 25 -9.59 8.15 3.26
C SER A 25 -8.88 6.84 3.59
N GLY A 26 -8.58 6.63 4.87
CA GLY A 26 -8.06 5.35 5.34
C GLY A 26 -8.99 4.17 5.01
N ARG A 27 -10.29 4.43 4.87
CA ARG A 27 -11.32 3.44 4.48
C ARG A 27 -11.15 2.86 3.08
N TRP A 28 -10.32 3.47 2.23
CA TRP A 28 -10.01 2.93 0.90
C TRP A 28 -9.05 1.74 0.98
N SER A 29 -8.37 1.56 2.11
CA SER A 29 -7.51 0.40 2.33
C SER A 29 -8.34 -0.87 2.54
N ALA A 30 -7.78 -2.01 2.13
CA ALA A 30 -8.37 -3.31 2.43
C ALA A 30 -8.48 -3.53 3.94
N ASN A 31 -9.57 -4.17 4.37
CA ASN A 31 -9.69 -4.69 5.72
C ASN A 31 -9.10 -6.11 5.79
N GLU A 32 -9.03 -6.66 7.00
CA GLU A 32 -8.46 -7.99 7.25
C GLU A 32 -9.08 -9.09 6.37
N GLN A 33 -10.42 -9.11 6.23
CA GLN A 33 -11.12 -10.11 5.43
C GLN A 33 -10.72 -10.04 3.95
N ARG A 34 -10.57 -8.82 3.40
CA ARG A 34 -10.11 -8.61 2.02
C ARG A 34 -8.64 -9.01 1.85
N CYS A 35 -7.79 -8.74 2.84
CA CYS A 35 -6.40 -9.19 2.82
C CYS A 35 -6.30 -10.72 2.80
N GLY A 36 -7.05 -11.41 3.67
CA GLY A 36 -7.09 -12.88 3.70
C GLY A 36 -7.61 -13.48 2.40
N LEU A 37 -8.63 -12.87 1.78
CA LEU A 37 -9.10 -13.29 0.47
C LEU A 37 -8.00 -13.15 -0.60
N LEU A 38 -7.29 -12.02 -0.64
CA LEU A 38 -6.18 -11.81 -1.59
C LEU A 38 -5.06 -12.84 -1.41
N GLN A 39 -4.72 -13.18 -0.17
CA GLN A 39 -3.74 -14.21 0.13
C GLN A 39 -4.18 -15.57 -0.40
N THR A 40 -5.42 -15.98 -0.12
CA THR A 40 -6.00 -17.22 -0.65
C THR A 40 -5.97 -17.24 -2.17
N LEU A 41 -6.38 -16.14 -2.83
CA LEU A 41 -6.36 -16.04 -4.29
C LEU A 41 -4.95 -16.18 -4.85
N CYS A 42 -3.95 -15.56 -4.24
CA CYS A 42 -2.55 -15.71 -4.65
C CYS A 42 -2.08 -17.17 -4.49
N ALA A 43 -2.42 -17.80 -3.36
CA ALA A 43 -2.03 -19.18 -3.08
C ALA A 43 -2.65 -20.18 -4.07
N VAL A 44 -3.97 -20.10 -4.32
CA VAL A 44 -4.65 -21.04 -5.22
C VAL A 44 -4.32 -20.81 -6.69
N SER A 45 -3.97 -19.58 -7.07
CA SER A 45 -3.54 -19.26 -8.45
C SER A 45 -2.07 -19.55 -8.70
N GLY A 46 -1.26 -19.74 -7.66
CA GLY A 46 0.20 -19.81 -7.78
C GLY A 46 0.82 -18.51 -8.31
N ALA A 47 0.18 -17.36 -8.04
CA ALA A 47 0.62 -16.06 -8.55
C ALA A 47 2.05 -15.72 -8.07
N ARG A 48 2.92 -15.32 -9.01
CA ARG A 48 4.31 -14.88 -8.72
C ARG A 48 4.59 -13.44 -9.14
N ARG A 49 3.81 -12.89 -10.06
CA ARG A 49 3.90 -11.52 -10.55
C ARG A 49 2.52 -10.91 -10.41
N VAL A 50 2.38 -9.94 -9.52
CA VAL A 50 1.11 -9.26 -9.28
C VAL A 50 1.24 -7.78 -9.59
N LEU A 51 0.30 -7.26 -10.38
CA LEU A 51 0.14 -5.82 -10.60
C LEU A 51 -1.04 -5.33 -9.74
N GLU A 52 -0.75 -4.40 -8.84
CA GLU A 52 -1.76 -3.69 -8.06
C GLU A 52 -1.96 -2.29 -8.65
N ILE A 53 -3.20 -1.93 -8.97
CA ILE A 53 -3.58 -0.61 -9.44
C ILE A 53 -4.31 0.11 -8.32
N GLY A 54 -3.70 1.16 -7.76
CA GLY A 54 -4.29 1.95 -6.70
C GLY A 54 -3.89 1.51 -5.30
N GLN A 55 -2.64 1.79 -4.93
CA GLN A 55 -2.17 1.57 -3.56
C GLN A 55 -2.42 2.80 -2.69
N CYS A 56 -3.30 2.62 -1.71
CA CYS A 56 -3.47 3.55 -0.59
C CYS A 56 -2.36 3.31 0.45
N CYS A 57 -2.72 2.87 1.66
CA CYS A 57 -1.76 2.68 2.76
C CYS A 57 -0.87 1.43 2.62
N GLY A 58 -1.09 0.59 1.61
CA GLY A 58 -0.23 -0.55 1.28
C GLY A 58 -0.55 -1.88 1.97
N VAL A 59 -1.67 -1.98 2.71
CA VAL A 59 -2.03 -3.23 3.42
C VAL A 59 -2.38 -4.38 2.48
N ALA A 60 -3.07 -4.12 1.36
CA ALA A 60 -3.38 -5.14 0.35
C ALA A 60 -2.10 -5.63 -0.34
N MET A 61 -1.25 -4.70 -0.79
CA MET A 61 0.08 -4.97 -1.32
C MET A 61 0.92 -5.85 -0.39
N LEU A 62 0.95 -5.56 0.93
CA LEU A 62 1.66 -6.38 1.91
C LEU A 62 1.10 -7.80 1.97
N ALA A 63 -0.22 -7.96 2.05
CA ALA A 63 -0.85 -9.27 2.09
C ALA A 63 -0.55 -10.11 0.83
N ILE A 64 -0.59 -9.48 -0.35
CA ILE A 64 -0.20 -10.10 -1.62
C ILE A 64 1.29 -10.48 -1.59
N ALA A 65 2.16 -9.57 -1.16
CA ALA A 65 3.60 -9.81 -1.10
C ALA A 65 3.93 -10.99 -0.17
N GLU A 66 3.33 -11.05 1.01
CA GLU A 66 3.46 -12.18 1.94
C GLU A 66 3.04 -13.49 1.26
N ALA A 67 1.85 -13.55 0.64
CA ALA A 67 1.38 -14.77 -0.01
C ALA A 67 2.26 -15.19 -1.20
N THR A 68 2.77 -14.23 -1.97
CA THR A 68 3.56 -14.51 -3.19
C THR A 68 5.04 -14.75 -2.91
N GLN A 69 5.59 -14.29 -1.76
CA GLN A 69 7.01 -14.45 -1.40
C GLN A 69 7.26 -15.62 -0.45
N VAL A 70 6.21 -16.20 0.15
CA VAL A 70 6.32 -17.41 0.97
C VAL A 70 6.67 -18.65 0.13
N LEU A 71 6.37 -18.67 -1.18
CA LEU A 71 6.48 -19.86 -2.02
C LEU A 71 6.90 -19.59 -3.48
N PRO A 72 7.65 -18.51 -3.77
CA PRO A 72 9.08 -18.63 -4.08
C PRO A 72 9.92 -17.36 -3.78
N SER A 73 11.25 -17.49 -3.70
CA SER A 73 12.16 -16.34 -3.44
C SER A 73 12.17 -15.25 -4.51
N ASP A 74 11.47 -15.45 -5.63
CA ASP A 74 11.38 -14.53 -6.77
C ASP A 74 10.01 -13.84 -6.96
N GLY A 75 9.07 -14.04 -6.01
CA GLY A 75 7.76 -13.39 -6.01
C GLY A 75 7.84 -11.85 -6.00
N GLN A 76 7.07 -11.20 -6.88
CA GLN A 76 7.10 -9.75 -7.05
C GLN A 76 5.71 -9.15 -7.14
N VAL A 77 5.53 -8.03 -6.44
CA VAL A 77 4.38 -7.14 -6.56
C VAL A 77 4.84 -5.81 -7.13
N VAL A 78 4.19 -5.38 -8.21
CA VAL A 78 4.33 -4.04 -8.79
C VAL A 78 3.07 -3.26 -8.46
N THR A 79 3.23 -2.05 -7.93
CA THR A 79 2.10 -1.23 -7.53
C THR A 79 2.13 0.15 -8.19
N LEU A 80 0.95 0.60 -8.65
CA LEU A 80 0.75 1.88 -9.30
C LEU A 80 0.03 2.86 -8.36
N LYS A 81 0.57 4.07 -8.29
CA LYS A 81 0.02 5.14 -7.46
C LYS A 81 -0.09 6.42 -8.26
N ILE A 82 -1.26 7.02 -8.19
CA ILE A 82 -1.55 8.31 -8.83
C ILE A 82 -1.13 9.50 -7.96
N ASP A 83 -1.03 9.33 -6.65
CA ASP A 83 -0.77 10.41 -5.69
C ASP A 83 0.67 10.29 -5.13
N PRO A 84 1.54 11.29 -5.35
CA PRO A 84 2.92 11.26 -4.86
C PRO A 84 3.05 11.19 -3.33
N PHE A 85 2.11 11.78 -2.58
CA PHE A 85 2.11 11.68 -1.13
C PHE A 85 1.82 10.24 -0.68
N LEU A 86 0.88 9.54 -1.32
CA LEU A 86 0.64 8.11 -1.08
C LEU A 86 1.83 7.24 -1.54
N ALA A 87 2.54 7.68 -2.59
CA ALA A 87 3.77 7.03 -3.02
C ALA A 87 4.81 7.05 -1.91
N ASP A 88 5.09 8.23 -1.34
CA ASP A 88 6.03 8.40 -0.25
C ASP A 88 5.58 7.71 1.04
N PHE A 89 4.31 7.90 1.44
CA PHE A 89 3.72 7.28 2.63
C PHE A 89 3.85 5.75 2.60
N GLY A 90 3.60 5.14 1.45
CA GLY A 90 3.66 3.70 1.28
C GLY A 90 5.07 3.10 1.26
N LYS A 91 6.15 3.91 1.16
CA LYS A 91 7.53 3.40 1.14
C LYS A 91 7.89 2.62 2.41
N GLN A 92 7.26 2.92 3.54
CA GLN A 92 7.50 2.20 4.79
C GLN A 92 7.00 0.75 4.71
N ALA A 93 5.87 0.52 4.04
CA ALA A 93 5.34 -0.82 3.81
C ALA A 93 6.23 -1.61 2.83
N THR A 94 6.66 -0.97 1.75
CA THR A 94 7.49 -1.64 0.73
C THR A 94 8.90 -1.98 1.22
N ARG A 95 9.45 -1.33 2.24
CA ARG A 95 10.77 -1.71 2.81
C ARG A 95 10.80 -3.13 3.40
N ARG A 96 9.63 -3.67 3.76
CA ARG A 96 9.52 -5.01 4.38
C ARG A 96 9.46 -6.15 3.36
N VAL A 97 9.30 -5.84 2.07
CA VAL A 97 9.02 -6.81 1.02
C VAL A 97 9.72 -6.43 -0.29
N ALA A 98 10.02 -7.37 -1.19
CA ALA A 98 10.60 -7.05 -2.50
C ALA A 98 9.56 -6.45 -3.48
N ALA A 99 8.90 -5.35 -3.09
CA ALA A 99 7.89 -4.65 -3.89
C ALA A 99 8.52 -3.50 -4.69
N ARG A 100 8.09 -3.35 -5.96
CA ARG A 100 8.46 -2.18 -6.79
C ARG A 100 7.27 -1.26 -6.95
N THR A 101 7.46 0.03 -6.69
CA THR A 101 6.45 1.07 -6.92
C THR A 101 6.77 1.83 -8.21
N ILE A 102 5.76 2.04 -9.05
CA ILE A 102 5.85 2.92 -10.22
C ILE A 102 4.94 4.11 -9.97
N GLU A 103 5.52 5.31 -10.02
CA GLU A 103 4.82 6.59 -9.92
C GLU A 103 4.54 7.08 -11.34
N ARG A 104 3.29 7.47 -11.66
CA ARG A 104 2.91 8.09 -12.94
C ARG A 104 1.96 9.26 -12.73
#